data_AF-A0A2U3CI17-F1
#
_entry.id   AF-A0A2U3CI17-F1
#
_cell.length_a   1.000
_cell.length_b   1.000
_cell.length_c   1.000
_cell.angle_alpha   90.00
_cell.angle_beta   90.00
_cell.angle_gamma   90.00
#
_symmetry.space_group_name_H-M   'P 1'
#
loop_
_entity.id
_entity.type
_entity.pdbx_description
1 polymer ?
#
loop_
_entity_poly.entity_id
_entity_poly.type
_entity_poly.pdbx_seq_one_letter_code
_entity_poly.pdbx_strand_id
1 'polypeptide(L)'
;MSNGVVFFTRSPQRICVLHLFEKIRVTSGIRYLDELTQGGLIKGTTNLIIGPAGAGKTIFGLHFLSEGALKNENGLLVAMQEPPWAIRRDASNFSFFDHNHYVEPEKIVMLDFTPSGWELWDPDSLNLTEDTPFVIEAEGVPYDETSLPTFLHRVFYHISQVVEEKKIERIVIDPLAAFRFYDYGNDQGFLRKITTGFLANIASLNVTTLAISELPSNSGTSIFGEEYIADSIIHLDMLSVRGEMMRILRISKMRGTKHTTKTLTFQITNDGIVFLEADDEE
;
A
#
# COMPACT_ATOMS: atom_id res chain seq x y z
N MET A 1 15.56 37.01 -35.93
CA MET A 1 15.45 36.37 -34.61
C MET A 1 14.44 37.14 -33.79
N SER A 2 13.27 36.57 -33.56
CA SER A 2 12.25 37.12 -32.67
C SER A 2 11.52 35.95 -32.01
N ASN A 3 11.73 35.82 -30.71
CA ASN A 3 11.33 34.73 -29.85
C ASN A 3 9.79 34.56 -29.84
N GLY A 4 9.31 33.42 -30.34
CA GLY A 4 7.92 32.99 -30.16
C GLY A 4 7.76 32.31 -28.80
N VAL A 5 6.93 32.89 -27.94
CA VAL A 5 6.49 32.28 -26.68
C VAL A 5 5.59 31.08 -27.01
N VAL A 6 5.98 29.89 -26.56
CA VAL A 6 5.13 28.69 -26.64
C VAL A 6 4.20 28.68 -25.43
N PHE A 7 2.89 28.82 -25.65
CA PHE A 7 1.88 28.65 -24.61
C PHE A 7 1.55 27.15 -24.46
N PHE A 8 1.82 26.58 -23.29
CA PHE A 8 1.23 25.29 -22.90
C PHE A 8 -0.25 25.50 -22.58
N THR A 9 -1.14 24.97 -23.41
CA THR A 9 -2.58 24.99 -23.15
C THR A 9 -2.89 24.06 -21.97
N ARG A 10 -3.61 24.57 -20.96
CA ARG A 10 -4.17 23.76 -19.88
C ARG A 10 -5.01 22.63 -20.48
N SER A 11 -4.86 21.42 -19.94
CA SER A 11 -5.65 20.24 -20.31
C SER A 11 -7.16 20.56 -20.30
N PRO A 12 -7.96 19.99 -21.23
CA PRO A 12 -9.38 20.24 -21.29
C PRO A 12 -10.05 19.74 -20.00
N GLN A 13 -10.78 20.64 -19.34
CA GLN A 13 -11.61 20.31 -18.19
C GLN A 13 -12.64 19.27 -18.62
N ARG A 14 -12.53 18.04 -18.10
CA ARG A 14 -13.47 16.96 -18.38
C ARG A 14 -14.83 17.31 -17.78
N ILE A 15 -15.84 17.53 -18.63
CA ILE A 15 -17.24 17.60 -18.22
C ILE A 15 -17.66 16.18 -17.82
N CYS A 16 -17.97 15.96 -16.54
CA CYS A 16 -18.39 14.67 -16.02
C CYS A 16 -19.92 14.65 -15.89
N VAL A 17 -20.59 13.77 -16.65
CA VAL A 17 -22.03 13.53 -16.52
C VAL A 17 -22.24 12.53 -15.37
N LEU A 18 -23.04 12.90 -14.37
CA LEU A 18 -23.34 12.03 -13.23
C LEU A 18 -24.15 10.82 -13.69
N HIS A 19 -23.48 9.70 -13.91
CA HIS A 19 -24.10 8.38 -13.96
C HIS A 19 -24.03 7.77 -12.56
N LEU A 20 -25.16 7.29 -12.05
CA LEU A 20 -25.22 6.47 -10.84
C LEU A 20 -24.62 5.11 -11.17
N PHE A 21 -23.35 4.90 -10.83
CA PHE A 21 -22.70 3.60 -10.93
C PHE A 21 -22.84 2.85 -9.60
N GLU A 22 -23.22 1.58 -9.68
CA GLU A 22 -23.13 0.66 -8.56
C GLU A 22 -21.65 0.47 -8.20
N LYS A 23 -21.32 0.61 -6.91
CA LYS A 23 -19.93 0.55 -6.44
C LYS A 23 -19.51 -0.89 -6.29
N ILE A 24 -18.63 -1.35 -7.18
CA ILE A 24 -18.01 -2.68 -7.07
C ILE A 24 -17.13 -2.71 -5.82
N ARG A 25 -17.27 -3.78 -5.02
CA ARG A 25 -16.56 -3.97 -3.75
C ARG A 25 -15.36 -4.90 -3.89
N VAL A 26 -14.31 -4.62 -3.13
CA VAL A 26 -13.10 -5.44 -3.03
C VAL A 26 -12.84 -5.73 -1.56
N THR A 27 -12.88 -6.99 -1.18
CA THR A 27 -12.68 -7.45 0.21
C THR A 27 -11.23 -7.33 0.63
N SER A 28 -10.99 -7.01 1.90
CA SER A 28 -9.65 -6.91 2.48
C SER A 28 -9.07 -8.26 2.87
N GLY A 29 -9.87 -9.33 2.90
CA GLY A 29 -9.48 -10.64 3.44
C GLY A 29 -9.70 -10.76 4.94
N ILE A 30 -10.09 -9.66 5.59
CA ILE A 30 -10.38 -9.61 7.02
C ILE A 30 -11.89 -9.54 7.17
N ARG A 31 -12.52 -10.72 7.24
CA ARG A 31 -13.98 -10.88 7.14
C ARG A 31 -14.79 -9.89 7.98
N TYR A 32 -14.48 -9.76 9.27
CA TYR A 32 -15.23 -8.88 10.16
C TYR A 32 -15.10 -7.39 9.76
N LEU A 33 -13.94 -6.98 9.24
CA LEU A 33 -13.76 -5.63 8.71
C LEU A 33 -14.57 -5.42 7.43
N ASP A 34 -14.59 -6.40 6.53
CA ASP A 34 -15.36 -6.34 5.29
C ASP A 34 -16.87 -6.20 5.58
N GLU A 35 -17.39 -6.94 6.57
CA GLU A 35 -18.78 -6.82 7.04
C GLU A 35 -19.08 -5.41 7.57
N LEU A 36 -18.18 -4.83 8.36
CA LEU A 36 -18.30 -3.48 8.91
C LEU A 36 -18.14 -2.35 7.89
N THR A 37 -17.71 -2.68 6.66
CA THR A 37 -17.43 -1.73 5.57
C THR A 37 -18.28 -2.00 4.33
N GLN A 38 -19.41 -2.69 4.47
CA GLN A 38 -20.36 -3.00 3.39
C GLN A 38 -19.75 -3.85 2.26
N GLY A 39 -18.92 -4.83 2.63
CA GLY A 39 -18.23 -5.74 1.70
C GLY A 39 -16.81 -5.31 1.32
N GLY A 40 -16.20 -4.41 2.10
CA GLY A 40 -14.81 -3.98 1.91
C GLY A 40 -14.64 -2.63 1.21
N LEU A 41 -13.50 -2.50 0.53
CA LEU A 41 -13.08 -1.30 -0.19
C LEU A 41 -13.87 -1.13 -1.49
N ILE A 42 -13.81 0.05 -2.09
CA ILE A 42 -14.40 0.31 -3.41
C ILE A 42 -13.34 0.01 -4.48
N LYS A 43 -13.71 -0.70 -5.55
CA LYS A 43 -12.78 -1.03 -6.64
C LYS A 43 -12.20 0.25 -7.26
N GLY A 44 -10.89 0.25 -7.48
CA GLY A 44 -10.17 1.36 -8.12
C GLY A 44 -9.87 2.56 -7.21
N THR A 45 -10.17 2.48 -5.90
CA THR A 45 -9.83 3.55 -4.96
C THR A 45 -8.44 3.38 -4.36
N THR A 46 -7.86 4.50 -3.90
CA THR A 46 -6.61 4.51 -3.13
C THR A 46 -6.94 4.65 -1.65
N ASN A 47 -6.55 3.66 -0.85
CA ASN A 47 -6.89 3.56 0.56
C ASN A 47 -5.61 3.54 1.39
N LEU A 48 -5.62 4.17 2.56
CA LEU A 48 -4.45 4.40 3.37
C LEU A 48 -4.55 3.60 4.68
N ILE A 49 -3.53 2.80 4.97
CA ILE A 49 -3.33 2.12 6.26
C ILE A 49 -2.24 2.87 7.01
N ILE A 50 -2.57 3.38 8.19
CA ILE A 50 -1.69 4.24 8.97
C ILE A 50 -1.45 3.63 10.34
N GLY A 51 -0.22 3.71 10.87
CA GLY A 51 0.04 3.32 12.26
C GLY A 51 1.52 3.29 12.63
N PRO A 52 1.85 3.11 13.92
CA PRO A 52 3.23 2.97 14.37
C PRO A 52 3.86 1.66 13.88
N ALA A 53 5.17 1.52 14.05
CA ALA A 53 5.88 0.27 13.80
C ALA A 53 5.30 -0.87 14.68
N GLY A 54 5.17 -2.08 14.13
CA GLY A 54 4.64 -3.25 14.86
C GLY A 54 3.10 -3.32 15.01
N ALA A 55 2.36 -2.33 14.48
CA ALA A 55 0.90 -2.30 14.55
C ALA A 55 0.20 -3.33 13.62
N GLY A 56 0.92 -3.95 12.67
CA GLY A 56 0.37 -4.96 11.76
C GLY A 56 -0.01 -4.45 10.36
N LYS A 57 0.55 -3.32 9.92
CA LYS A 57 0.23 -2.68 8.63
C LYS A 57 0.57 -3.58 7.42
N THR A 58 1.78 -4.13 7.39
CA THR A 58 2.24 -5.08 6.37
C THR A 58 1.37 -6.33 6.33
N ILE A 59 1.03 -6.87 7.51
CA ILE A 59 0.14 -8.04 7.63
C ILE A 59 -1.25 -7.72 7.04
N PHE A 60 -1.80 -6.53 7.28
CA PHE A 60 -3.03 -6.08 6.63
C PHE A 60 -2.89 -6.06 5.10
N GLY A 61 -1.77 -5.55 4.57
CA GLY A 61 -1.48 -5.57 3.14
C GLY A 61 -1.43 -6.99 2.57
N LEU A 62 -0.81 -7.92 3.29
CA LEU A 62 -0.73 -9.34 2.90
C LEU A 62 -2.10 -10.02 2.91
N HIS A 63 -2.98 -9.71 3.88
CA HIS A 63 -4.38 -10.15 3.86
C HIS A 63 -5.07 -9.72 2.56
N PHE A 64 -4.91 -8.45 2.19
CA PHE A 64 -5.52 -7.88 1.00
C PHE A 64 -5.04 -8.52 -0.31
N LEU A 65 -3.74 -8.82 -0.43
CA LEU A 65 -3.19 -9.51 -1.60
C LEU A 65 -3.61 -10.99 -1.64
N SER A 66 -3.56 -11.68 -0.50
CA SER A 66 -3.93 -13.10 -0.40
C SER A 66 -5.40 -13.33 -0.75
N GLU A 67 -6.29 -12.46 -0.25
CA GLU A 67 -7.71 -12.47 -0.60
C GLU A 67 -7.95 -12.26 -2.11
N GLY A 68 -7.12 -11.44 -2.75
CA GLY A 68 -7.15 -11.26 -4.20
C GLY A 68 -6.76 -12.53 -4.93
N ALA A 69 -5.64 -13.13 -4.54
CA ALA A 69 -5.15 -14.35 -5.13
C ALA A 69 -6.16 -15.51 -4.99
N LEU A 70 -6.81 -15.65 -3.84
CA LEU A 70 -7.92 -16.61 -3.62
C LEU A 70 -9.13 -16.36 -4.53
N LYS A 71 -9.35 -15.09 -4.90
CA LYS A 71 -10.38 -14.67 -5.88
C LYS A 71 -9.87 -14.66 -7.32
N ASN A 72 -8.69 -15.24 -7.56
CA ASN A 72 -8.02 -15.32 -8.87
C ASN A 72 -7.60 -13.95 -9.44
N GLU A 73 -7.55 -12.92 -8.61
CA GLU A 73 -7.08 -11.57 -8.93
C GLU A 73 -5.56 -11.49 -8.74
N ASN A 74 -4.85 -10.84 -9.67
CA ASN A 74 -3.41 -10.67 -9.55
C ASN A 74 -3.08 -9.46 -8.65
N GLY A 75 -2.18 -9.67 -7.69
CA GLY A 75 -1.74 -8.68 -6.72
C GLY A 75 -0.31 -8.22 -6.95
N LEU A 76 -0.03 -6.97 -6.61
CA LEU A 76 1.31 -6.38 -6.64
C LEU A 76 1.66 -5.82 -5.25
N LEU A 77 2.78 -6.27 -4.69
CA LEU A 77 3.42 -5.66 -3.54
C LEU A 77 4.60 -4.80 -4.01
N VAL A 78 4.61 -3.52 -3.67
CA VAL A 78 5.73 -2.60 -3.89
C VAL A 78 6.48 -2.46 -2.57
N ALA A 79 7.60 -3.16 -2.46
CA ALA A 79 8.43 -3.22 -1.27
C ALA A 79 9.44 -2.04 -1.27
N MET A 80 9.32 -1.15 -0.29
CA MET A 80 10.14 0.09 -0.23
C MET A 80 11.11 0.11 0.96
N GLN A 81 10.88 -0.73 1.97
CA GLN A 81 11.72 -0.78 3.18
C GLN A 81 12.24 -2.18 3.49
N GLU A 82 11.39 -3.20 3.44
CA GLU A 82 11.78 -4.59 3.66
C GLU A 82 11.86 -5.35 2.34
N PRO A 83 12.94 -6.12 2.07
CA PRO A 83 13.10 -6.80 0.80
C PRO A 83 12.09 -7.94 0.66
N PRO A 84 11.67 -8.31 -0.57
CA PRO A 84 10.65 -9.33 -0.82
C PRO A 84 10.90 -10.68 -0.12
N TRP A 85 12.16 -11.12 0.00
CA TRP A 85 12.49 -12.38 0.68
C TRP A 85 12.17 -12.33 2.18
N ALA A 86 12.37 -11.19 2.83
CA ALA A 86 12.08 -11.02 4.26
C ALA A 86 10.57 -11.02 4.48
N ILE A 87 9.83 -10.31 3.61
CA ILE A 87 8.37 -10.31 3.62
C ILE A 87 7.84 -11.73 3.38
N ARG A 88 8.38 -12.48 2.41
CA ARG A 88 8.01 -13.89 2.15
C ARG A 88 8.28 -14.79 3.35
N ARG A 89 9.47 -14.66 3.97
CA ARG A 89 9.85 -15.43 5.17
C ARG A 89 8.90 -15.16 6.33
N ASP A 90 8.52 -13.90 6.54
CA ASP A 90 7.65 -13.55 7.66
C ASP A 90 6.19 -13.94 7.35
N ALA A 91 5.77 -13.79 6.10
CA ALA A 91 4.45 -14.18 5.60
C ALA A 91 4.19 -15.70 5.70
N SER A 92 5.22 -16.53 5.50
CA SER A 92 5.07 -18.01 5.56
C SER A 92 4.68 -18.55 6.94
N ASN A 93 4.75 -17.72 7.99
CA ASN A 93 4.24 -18.09 9.32
C ASN A 93 2.71 -18.01 9.43
N PHE A 94 2.03 -17.45 8.43
CA PHE A 94 0.59 -17.24 8.47
C PHE A 94 -0.17 -18.21 7.56
N SER A 95 -1.23 -18.81 8.09
CA SER A 95 -2.08 -19.78 7.37
C SER A 95 -2.83 -19.16 6.19
N PHE A 96 -3.09 -17.86 6.22
CA PHE A 96 -3.75 -17.14 5.12
C PHE A 96 -2.83 -16.89 3.91
N PHE A 97 -1.50 -17.03 4.10
CA PHE A 97 -0.49 -16.80 3.06
C PHE A 97 0.11 -18.12 2.58
N ASP A 98 -0.44 -18.66 1.48
CA ASP A 98 0.08 -19.89 0.86
C ASP A 98 1.10 -19.55 -0.23
N HIS A 99 2.37 -19.79 0.08
CA HIS A 99 3.47 -19.53 -0.84
C HIS A 99 3.34 -20.30 -2.16
N ASN A 100 2.97 -21.58 -2.08
CA ASN A 100 2.84 -22.46 -3.24
C ASN A 100 1.62 -22.06 -4.08
N HIS A 101 0.58 -21.53 -3.45
CA HIS A 101 -0.62 -21.09 -4.16
C HIS A 101 -0.49 -19.70 -4.78
N TYR A 102 0.28 -18.79 -4.18
CA TYR A 102 0.31 -17.39 -4.61
C TYR A 102 1.56 -17.00 -5.38
N VAL A 103 2.68 -17.70 -5.18
CA VAL A 103 3.95 -17.39 -5.86
C VAL A 103 4.25 -18.36 -6.98
N GLU A 104 4.07 -19.68 -6.77
CA GLU A 104 4.31 -20.68 -7.83
C GLU A 104 3.33 -20.62 -9.03
N PRO A 105 2.22 -19.84 -8.99
CA PRO A 105 1.51 -19.39 -10.20
C PRO A 105 1.55 -17.87 -10.45
N GLU A 106 2.47 -17.14 -9.81
CA GLU A 106 2.69 -15.68 -9.96
C GLU A 106 1.43 -14.81 -9.70
N LYS A 107 0.57 -15.22 -8.75
CA LYS A 107 -0.60 -14.41 -8.35
C LYS A 107 -0.23 -13.17 -7.57
N ILE A 108 0.83 -13.21 -6.79
CA ILE A 108 1.37 -12.05 -6.09
C ILE A 108 2.76 -11.74 -6.64
N VAL A 109 2.87 -10.62 -7.35
CA VAL A 109 4.13 -10.07 -7.86
C VAL A 109 4.72 -9.13 -6.81
N MET A 110 6.03 -9.14 -6.62
CA MET A 110 6.72 -8.24 -5.68
C MET A 110 7.74 -7.38 -6.44
N LEU A 111 7.61 -6.06 -6.37
CA LEU A 111 8.59 -5.10 -6.88
C LEU A 111 9.48 -4.61 -5.74
N ASP A 112 10.79 -4.77 -5.88
CA ASP A 112 11.77 -4.35 -4.88
C ASP A 112 12.32 -2.94 -5.19
N PHE A 113 12.10 -2.02 -4.27
CA PHE A 113 12.66 -0.66 -4.26
C PHE A 113 13.43 -0.37 -2.96
N THR A 114 13.84 -1.41 -2.23
CA THR A 114 14.57 -1.22 -0.98
C THR A 114 15.95 -0.60 -1.24
N PRO A 115 16.42 0.34 -0.39
CA PRO A 115 17.71 1.01 -0.59
C PRO A 115 18.94 0.09 -0.58
N SER A 116 18.79 -1.11 0.00
CA SER A 116 19.83 -2.13 0.08
C SER A 116 19.84 -3.08 -1.12
N GLY A 117 19.09 -2.74 -2.19
CA GLY A 117 18.83 -3.60 -3.34
C GLY A 117 20.08 -4.34 -3.79
N TRP A 118 19.97 -5.67 -3.91
CA TRP A 118 20.87 -6.68 -4.51
C TRP A 118 22.40 -6.62 -4.26
N GLU A 119 23.03 -5.45 -4.26
CA GLU A 119 24.48 -5.21 -4.18
C GLU A 119 25.13 -5.65 -2.86
N LEU A 120 24.35 -5.86 -1.80
CA LEU A 120 24.84 -6.37 -0.52
C LEU A 120 24.68 -7.89 -0.34
N TRP A 121 24.10 -8.60 -1.32
CA TRP A 121 23.67 -9.99 -1.12
C TRP A 121 24.05 -10.88 -2.31
N ASP A 122 25.07 -11.72 -2.09
CA ASP A 122 25.47 -12.82 -2.98
C ASP A 122 24.40 -13.93 -2.96
N PRO A 123 23.65 -14.16 -4.07
CA PRO A 123 22.64 -15.21 -4.18
C PRO A 123 23.18 -16.62 -3.93
N ASP A 124 24.48 -16.85 -4.14
CA ASP A 124 25.13 -18.15 -3.98
C ASP A 124 25.27 -18.54 -2.50
N SER A 125 25.17 -17.59 -1.56
CA SER A 125 25.38 -17.83 -0.13
C SER A 125 24.18 -18.45 0.61
N LEU A 126 22.98 -18.47 -0.01
CA LEU A 126 21.73 -18.86 0.65
C LEU A 126 20.99 -20.05 0.01
N ASN A 127 21.52 -20.68 -1.04
CA ASN A 127 20.82 -21.75 -1.79
C ASN A 127 19.39 -21.37 -2.23
N LEU A 128 19.13 -20.08 -2.46
CA LEU A 128 17.88 -19.59 -3.04
C LEU A 128 18.09 -19.51 -4.55
N THR A 129 18.08 -20.67 -5.20
CA THR A 129 18.30 -20.82 -6.63
C THR A 129 17.22 -20.10 -7.42
N GLU A 130 17.62 -19.15 -8.28
CA GLU A 130 17.04 -18.75 -9.59
C GLU A 130 15.52 -18.47 -9.74
N ASP A 131 14.71 -18.59 -8.68
CA ASP A 131 13.25 -18.46 -8.68
C ASP A 131 12.77 -17.26 -7.82
N THR A 132 13.45 -16.12 -7.91
CA THR A 132 12.90 -14.83 -7.47
C THR A 132 12.14 -14.19 -8.64
N PRO A 133 10.80 -14.27 -8.70
CA PRO A 133 10.06 -13.77 -9.84
C PRO A 133 10.13 -12.24 -9.88
N PHE A 134 10.70 -11.71 -10.96
CA PHE A 134 10.61 -10.34 -11.47
C PHE A 134 11.09 -9.20 -10.55
N VAL A 135 12.41 -9.08 -10.39
CA VAL A 135 13.05 -7.76 -10.26
C VAL A 135 13.21 -7.20 -11.67
N ILE A 136 12.39 -6.21 -12.05
CA ILE A 136 12.67 -5.45 -13.29
C ILE A 136 13.79 -4.47 -12.94
N GLU A 137 15.02 -4.74 -13.39
CA GLU A 137 16.08 -3.74 -13.36
C GLU A 137 15.59 -2.49 -14.09
N ALA A 138 15.72 -1.34 -13.45
CA ALA A 138 15.39 -0.04 -14.03
C ALA A 138 16.43 0.38 -15.06
N GLU A 139 16.75 -0.47 -16.03
CA GLU A 139 17.66 -0.09 -17.11
C GLU A 139 16.96 0.92 -18.03
N GLY A 140 17.62 2.07 -18.26
CA GLY A 140 17.27 2.96 -19.38
C GLY A 140 16.84 4.37 -19.04
N VAL A 141 16.85 4.82 -17.78
CA VAL A 141 16.59 6.23 -17.46
C VAL A 141 17.73 6.83 -16.65
N PRO A 142 18.51 7.79 -17.20
CA PRO A 142 19.55 8.49 -16.45
C PRO A 142 18.88 9.38 -15.42
N TYR A 143 18.71 8.85 -14.22
CA TYR A 143 18.00 9.51 -13.14
C TYR A 143 18.94 9.71 -11.97
N ASP A 144 18.97 10.94 -11.46
CA ASP A 144 19.65 11.29 -10.23
C ASP A 144 18.97 10.57 -9.05
N GLU A 145 19.59 9.49 -8.58
CA GLU A 145 19.11 8.69 -7.45
C GLU A 145 19.10 9.47 -6.12
N THR A 146 19.60 10.70 -6.09
CA THR A 146 19.49 11.56 -4.91
C THR A 146 18.17 12.33 -4.85
N SER A 147 17.35 12.31 -5.92
CA SER A 147 16.12 13.08 -6.07
C SER A 147 14.84 12.23 -5.98
N LEU A 148 13.90 12.65 -5.14
CA LEU A 148 12.66 11.94 -4.81
C LEU A 148 11.65 12.05 -5.93
N PRO A 149 11.45 13.23 -6.58
CA PRO A 149 10.61 13.28 -7.77
C PRO A 149 11.04 12.27 -8.84
N THR A 150 12.35 12.14 -9.02
CA THR A 150 12.98 11.18 -9.93
C THR A 150 12.71 9.74 -9.49
N PHE A 151 12.99 9.42 -8.22
CA PHE A 151 12.76 8.09 -7.66
C PHE A 151 11.28 7.68 -7.77
N LEU A 152 10.35 8.55 -7.38
CA LEU A 152 8.92 8.29 -7.47
C LEU A 152 8.42 8.13 -8.90
N HIS A 153 9.03 8.84 -9.85
CA HIS A 153 8.71 8.62 -11.26
C HIS A 153 9.17 7.24 -11.73
N ARG A 154 10.38 6.80 -11.36
CA ARG A 154 10.86 5.44 -11.63
C ARG A 154 9.93 4.40 -10.99
N VAL A 155 9.58 4.56 -9.71
CA VAL A 155 8.65 3.66 -9.01
C VAL A 155 7.32 3.58 -9.75
N PHE A 156 6.72 4.72 -10.11
CA PHE A 156 5.47 4.75 -10.85
C PHE A 156 5.57 4.08 -12.23
N TYR A 157 6.66 4.31 -12.95
CA TYR A 157 6.90 3.70 -14.26
C TYR A 157 6.91 2.17 -14.19
N HIS A 158 7.64 1.57 -13.25
CA HIS A 158 7.66 0.11 -13.10
C HIS A 158 6.32 -0.44 -12.62
N ILE A 159 5.65 0.25 -11.70
CA ILE A 159 4.29 -0.13 -11.28
C ILE A 159 3.37 -0.15 -12.51
N SER A 160 3.39 0.87 -13.37
CA SER A 160 2.51 0.93 -14.53
C SER A 160 2.80 -0.16 -15.56
N GLN A 161 4.08 -0.51 -15.78
CA GLN A 161 4.47 -1.63 -16.63
C GLN A 161 3.92 -2.96 -16.10
N VAL A 162 4.16 -3.27 -14.82
CA VAL A 162 3.70 -4.53 -14.20
C VAL A 162 2.18 -4.60 -14.15
N VAL A 163 1.51 -3.49 -13.84
CA VAL A 163 0.03 -3.42 -13.82
C VAL A 163 -0.55 -3.80 -15.17
N GLU A 164 0.02 -3.30 -16.27
CA GLU A 164 -0.44 -3.60 -17.62
C GLU A 164 -0.10 -5.04 -18.04
N GLU A 165 1.15 -5.47 -17.86
CA GLU A 165 1.64 -6.78 -18.31
C GLU A 165 0.98 -7.93 -17.54
N LYS A 166 0.97 -7.83 -16.20
CA LYS A 166 0.48 -8.88 -15.31
C LYS A 166 -1.00 -8.71 -14.95
N LYS A 167 -1.69 -7.70 -15.50
CA LYS A 167 -3.12 -7.42 -15.25
C LYS A 167 -3.46 -7.34 -13.77
N ILE A 168 -2.71 -6.50 -13.05
CA ILE A 168 -2.84 -6.36 -11.60
C ILE A 168 -4.19 -5.71 -11.25
N GLU A 169 -4.87 -6.26 -10.25
CA GLU A 169 -6.15 -5.76 -9.73
C GLU A 169 -6.06 -5.22 -8.30
N ARG A 170 -4.99 -5.57 -7.58
CA ARG A 170 -4.70 -5.12 -6.20
C ARG A 170 -3.25 -4.67 -6.06
N ILE A 171 -3.03 -3.49 -5.49
CA ILE A 171 -1.68 -2.98 -5.19
C ILE A 171 -1.55 -2.76 -3.69
N VAL A 172 -0.43 -3.16 -3.11
CA VAL A 172 0.04 -2.74 -1.78
C VAL A 172 1.35 -1.98 -1.96
N ILE A 173 1.47 -0.79 -1.38
CA ILE A 173 2.73 -0.02 -1.33
C ILE A 173 3.21 0.04 0.12
N ASP A 174 4.36 -0.56 0.43
CA ASP A 174 4.83 -0.78 1.80
C ASP A 174 6.29 -0.34 2.07
N PRO A 175 6.52 0.71 2.87
CA PRO A 175 5.63 1.83 3.16
C PRO A 175 5.93 3.03 2.25
N LEU A 176 4.91 3.86 2.00
CA LEU A 176 5.08 5.19 1.41
C LEU A 176 6.06 6.07 2.19
N ALA A 177 6.18 5.85 3.51
CA ALA A 177 7.07 6.63 4.35
C ALA A 177 8.56 6.36 4.09
N ALA A 178 8.93 5.37 3.25
CA ALA A 178 10.31 5.16 2.81
C ALA A 178 10.91 6.42 2.14
N PHE A 179 10.08 7.31 1.59
CA PHE A 179 10.53 8.58 1.01
C PHE A 179 11.19 9.53 2.02
N ARG A 180 11.03 9.31 3.33
CA ARG A 180 11.70 10.09 4.39
C ARG A 180 13.21 9.91 4.42
N PHE A 181 13.74 8.83 3.84
CA PHE A 181 15.18 8.57 3.84
C PHE A 181 15.96 9.49 2.89
N TYR A 182 15.26 10.22 2.03
CA TYR A 182 15.85 11.19 1.14
C TYR A 182 15.89 12.59 1.77
N ASP A 183 17.03 13.27 1.63
CA ASP A 183 17.25 14.60 2.21
C ASP A 183 16.58 15.71 1.35
N TYR A 184 15.47 16.27 1.85
CA TYR A 184 14.80 17.45 1.27
C TYR A 184 14.74 18.64 2.23
N GLY A 185 15.52 18.61 3.32
CA GLY A 185 15.33 19.53 4.44
C GLY A 185 13.92 19.46 5.05
N ASN A 186 13.52 20.54 5.73
CA ASN A 186 12.23 20.62 6.45
C ASN A 186 11.05 21.12 5.59
N ASP A 187 11.11 21.04 4.25
CA ASP A 187 10.03 21.52 3.37
C ASP A 187 8.87 20.50 3.27
N GLN A 188 8.00 20.55 4.27
CA GLN A 188 6.79 19.73 4.33
C GLN A 188 5.82 20.03 3.17
N GLY A 189 5.85 21.23 2.60
CA GLY A 189 5.00 21.61 1.46
C GLY A 189 5.41 20.87 0.18
N PHE A 190 6.73 20.79 -0.06
CA PHE A 190 7.29 20.01 -1.16
C PHE A 190 6.97 18.52 -1.02
N LEU A 191 7.25 17.93 0.14
CA LEU A 191 6.96 16.50 0.40
C LEU A 191 5.49 16.18 0.19
N ARG A 192 4.59 17.00 0.76
CA ARG A 192 3.14 16.84 0.55
C ARG A 192 2.78 16.89 -0.93
N LYS A 193 3.29 17.87 -1.70
CA LYS A 193 2.98 18.02 -3.13
C LYS A 193 3.44 16.81 -3.93
N ILE A 194 4.64 16.31 -3.65
CA ILE A 194 5.25 15.20 -4.37
C ILE A 194 4.55 13.87 -4.03
N THR A 195 4.32 13.56 -2.76
CA THR A 195 3.56 12.37 -2.34
C THR A 195 2.12 12.42 -2.85
N THR A 196 1.49 13.60 -2.83
CA THR A 196 0.15 13.84 -3.41
C THR A 196 0.13 13.51 -4.90
N GLY A 197 1.10 14.02 -5.66
CA GLY A 197 1.22 13.74 -7.10
C GLY A 197 1.42 12.26 -7.37
N PHE A 198 2.27 11.60 -6.59
CA PHE A 198 2.51 10.16 -6.70
C PHE A 198 1.22 9.35 -6.47
N LEU A 199 0.48 9.61 -5.39
CA LEU A 199 -0.79 8.92 -5.13
C LEU A 199 -1.86 9.21 -6.17
N ALA A 200 -1.89 10.42 -6.73
CA ALA A 200 -2.77 10.75 -7.85
C ALA A 200 -2.41 9.97 -9.12
N ASN A 201 -1.11 9.78 -9.40
CA ASN A 201 -0.65 8.94 -10.50
C ASN A 201 -1.06 7.48 -10.29
N ILE A 202 -0.88 6.93 -9.08
CA ILE A 202 -1.32 5.57 -8.74
C ILE A 202 -2.85 5.43 -8.89
N ALA A 203 -3.62 6.40 -8.40
CA ALA A 203 -5.07 6.41 -8.56
C ALA A 203 -5.50 6.44 -10.04
N SER A 204 -4.70 7.03 -10.93
CA SER A 204 -4.99 7.06 -12.37
C SER A 204 -4.90 5.68 -13.06
N LEU A 205 -4.25 4.70 -12.41
CA LEU A 205 -4.20 3.31 -12.89
C LEU A 205 -5.54 2.59 -12.70
N ASN A 206 -6.47 3.14 -11.90
CA ASN A 206 -7.78 2.56 -11.60
C ASN A 206 -7.70 1.15 -10.98
N VAL A 207 -6.64 0.90 -10.21
CA VAL A 207 -6.39 -0.34 -9.46
C VAL A 207 -6.64 -0.10 -7.97
N THR A 208 -7.28 -1.06 -7.29
CA THR A 208 -7.57 -0.93 -5.87
C THR A 208 -6.26 -0.98 -5.08
N THR A 209 -5.91 0.12 -4.45
CA THR A 209 -4.58 0.30 -3.85
C THR A 209 -4.68 0.45 -2.33
N LEU A 210 -3.85 -0.28 -1.60
CA LEU A 210 -3.51 -0.05 -0.21
C LEU A 210 -2.13 0.61 -0.11
N ALA A 211 -2.11 1.84 0.33
CA ALA A 211 -0.90 2.56 0.69
C ALA A 211 -0.64 2.41 2.19
N ILE A 212 0.54 1.96 2.58
CA ILE A 212 0.95 1.89 3.99
C ILE A 212 1.77 3.13 4.32
N SER A 213 1.40 3.83 5.39
CA SER A 213 2.11 5.00 5.88
C SER A 213 2.39 4.86 7.37
N GLU A 214 3.56 5.35 7.80
CA GLU A 214 3.94 5.32 9.21
C GLU A 214 3.57 6.62 9.89
N LEU A 215 2.96 6.52 11.07
CA LEU A 215 2.86 7.67 11.97
C LEU A 215 4.08 7.72 12.88
N PRO A 216 4.73 8.88 13.00
CA PRO A 216 5.54 9.17 14.18
C PRO A 216 4.66 8.97 15.42
N SER A 217 5.19 8.23 16.39
CA SER A 217 4.64 8.21 17.74
C SER A 217 4.49 9.66 18.23
N ASN A 218 3.25 10.10 18.48
CA ASN A 218 2.80 11.42 18.97
C ASN A 218 2.17 12.41 17.97
N SER A 219 1.93 12.04 16.71
CA SER A 219 1.14 12.88 15.78
C SER A 219 -0.17 12.21 15.40
N GLY A 220 -1.31 12.89 15.58
CA GLY A 220 -2.64 12.40 15.18
C GLY A 220 -2.93 12.46 13.68
N THR A 221 -1.95 12.88 12.87
CA THR A 221 -2.05 13.12 11.42
C THR A 221 -0.78 12.62 10.72
N SER A 222 -0.91 12.05 9.52
CA SER A 222 0.24 11.63 8.70
C SER A 222 1.12 12.82 8.31
N ILE A 223 2.44 12.61 8.26
CA ILE A 223 3.45 13.66 7.98
C ILE A 223 3.20 14.30 6.60
N PHE A 224 2.69 13.53 5.65
CA PHE A 224 2.64 13.90 4.23
C PHE A 224 1.30 14.48 3.79
N GLY A 225 0.27 14.48 4.64
CA GLY A 225 -1.08 14.90 4.24
C GLY A 225 -1.70 13.98 3.18
N GLU A 226 -1.35 12.69 3.17
CA GLU A 226 -1.90 11.67 2.25
C GLU A 226 -3.41 11.48 2.47
N GLU A 227 -3.86 11.76 3.69
CA GLU A 227 -5.25 11.68 4.15
C GLU A 227 -6.25 12.48 3.27
N TYR A 228 -5.78 13.55 2.62
CA TYR A 228 -6.65 14.41 1.81
C TYR A 228 -7.07 13.74 0.49
N ILE A 229 -6.21 12.89 -0.07
CA ILE A 229 -6.43 12.22 -1.36
C ILE A 229 -7.04 10.85 -1.17
N ALA A 230 -6.60 10.11 -0.15
CA ALA A 230 -7.06 8.76 0.12
C ALA A 230 -8.60 8.70 0.22
N ASP A 231 -9.21 7.73 -0.45
CA ASP A 231 -10.65 7.51 -0.39
C ASP A 231 -11.07 6.93 0.95
N SER A 232 -10.23 6.06 1.51
CA SER A 232 -10.40 5.49 2.83
C SER A 232 -9.13 5.65 3.66
N ILE A 233 -9.29 5.79 4.97
CA ILE A 233 -8.19 5.86 5.93
C ILE A 233 -8.52 4.96 7.11
N ILE A 234 -7.66 3.97 7.32
CA ILE A 234 -7.74 2.99 8.41
C ILE A 234 -6.49 3.18 9.25
N HIS A 235 -6.68 3.38 10.56
CA HIS A 235 -5.59 3.51 11.51
C HIS A 235 -5.46 2.21 12.30
N LEU A 236 -4.24 1.71 12.38
CA LEU A 236 -3.80 0.69 13.33
C LEU A 236 -3.01 1.40 14.42
N ASP A 237 -3.29 1.07 15.68
CA ASP A 237 -2.61 1.65 16.83
C ASP A 237 -2.34 0.59 17.88
N MET A 238 -1.48 0.92 18.84
CA MET A 238 -1.13 0.07 19.97
C MET A 238 -1.34 0.83 21.27
N LEU A 239 -2.24 0.34 22.11
CA LEU A 239 -2.55 0.92 23.41
C LEU A 239 -2.08 0.00 24.52
N SER A 240 -1.44 0.56 25.55
CA SER A 240 -1.15 -0.18 26.78
C SER A 240 -2.36 -0.09 27.71
N VAL A 241 -2.99 -1.22 28.02
CA VAL A 241 -4.11 -1.31 28.96
C VAL A 241 -3.73 -2.31 30.03
N ARG A 242 -3.67 -1.87 31.29
CA ARG A 242 -3.30 -2.69 32.45
C ARG A 242 -1.96 -3.43 32.30
N GLY A 243 -1.00 -2.84 31.59
CA GLY A 243 0.32 -3.43 31.34
C GLY A 243 0.40 -4.36 30.14
N GLU A 244 -0.73 -4.61 29.47
CA GLU A 244 -0.79 -5.40 28.24
C GLU A 244 -0.90 -4.49 27.03
N MET A 245 -0.14 -4.81 25.98
CA MET A 245 -0.21 -4.08 24.71
C MET A 245 -1.33 -4.66 23.86
N MET A 246 -2.36 -3.87 23.62
CA MET A 246 -3.49 -4.22 22.75
C MET A 246 -3.37 -3.50 21.42
N ARG A 247 -3.65 -4.20 20.33
CA ARG A 247 -3.76 -3.60 19.00
C ARG A 247 -5.19 -3.18 18.74
N ILE A 248 -5.35 -2.00 18.19
CA ILE A 248 -6.65 -1.45 17.85
C ILE A 248 -6.70 -0.97 16.39
N LEU A 249 -7.87 -1.04 15.79
CA LEU A 249 -8.19 -0.52 14.47
C LEU A 249 -9.31 0.50 14.58
N ARG A 250 -9.15 1.64 13.92
CA ARG A 250 -10.21 2.64 13.75
C ARG A 250 -10.28 3.12 12.30
N ILE A 251 -11.47 3.36 11.81
CA ILE A 251 -11.70 3.89 10.46
C ILE A 251 -12.05 5.37 10.59
N SER A 252 -11.19 6.26 10.09
CA SER A 252 -11.46 7.70 10.15
C SER A 252 -12.21 8.21 8.93
N LYS A 253 -12.14 7.48 7.81
CA LYS A 253 -12.73 7.89 6.52
C LYS A 253 -12.97 6.67 5.65
N MET A 254 -14.15 6.59 5.03
CA MET A 254 -14.39 5.79 3.80
C MET A 254 -15.38 6.53 2.91
N ARG A 255 -14.89 7.17 1.85
CA ARG A 255 -15.72 8.02 0.98
C ARG A 255 -16.84 7.21 0.33
N GLY A 256 -18.07 7.58 0.66
CA GLY A 256 -19.27 6.98 0.11
C GLY A 256 -19.51 5.51 0.52
N THR A 257 -18.94 5.10 1.66
CA THR A 257 -19.19 3.82 2.33
C THR A 257 -19.57 4.13 3.77
N LYS A 258 -20.68 3.57 4.26
CA LYS A 258 -20.97 3.62 5.70
C LYS A 258 -20.01 2.66 6.39
N HIS A 259 -19.34 3.11 7.44
CA HIS A 259 -18.40 2.31 8.21
C HIS A 259 -18.68 2.41 9.71
N THR A 260 -18.14 1.47 10.49
CA THR A 260 -18.19 1.54 11.95
C THR A 260 -17.46 2.78 12.48
N THR A 261 -17.98 3.36 13.55
CA THR A 261 -17.32 4.42 14.33
C THR A 261 -16.71 3.88 15.63
N LYS A 262 -16.89 2.58 15.92
CA LYS A 262 -16.28 1.92 17.08
C LYS A 262 -14.79 1.69 16.83
N THR A 263 -14.00 1.81 17.89
CA THR A 263 -12.63 1.28 17.92
C THR A 263 -12.72 -0.24 18.08
N LEU A 264 -12.03 -0.97 17.21
CA LEU A 264 -12.03 -2.42 17.20
C LEU A 264 -10.71 -2.91 17.79
N THR A 265 -10.76 -3.88 18.71
CA THR A 265 -9.55 -4.52 19.25
C THR A 265 -9.24 -5.75 18.42
N PHE A 266 -7.98 -6.03 18.15
CA PHE A 266 -7.57 -7.23 17.41
C PHE A 266 -6.27 -7.81 17.94
N GLN A 267 -6.03 -9.08 17.58
CA GLN A 267 -4.78 -9.78 17.79
C GLN A 267 -4.23 -10.25 16.45
N ILE A 268 -2.93 -10.49 16.42
CA ILE A 268 -2.25 -11.12 15.28
C ILE A 268 -1.93 -12.54 15.71
N THR A 269 -2.59 -13.50 15.08
CA THR A 269 -2.44 -14.94 15.32
C THR A 269 -1.80 -15.60 14.09
N ASN A 270 -1.65 -16.92 14.09
CA ASN A 270 -1.23 -17.65 12.89
C ASN A 270 -2.24 -17.51 11.74
N ASP A 271 -3.51 -17.21 12.03
CA ASP A 271 -4.53 -16.88 11.02
C ASP A 271 -4.53 -15.40 10.63
N GLY A 272 -3.57 -14.63 11.14
CA GLY A 272 -3.42 -13.21 10.87
C GLY A 272 -4.25 -12.32 11.79
N ILE A 273 -4.87 -11.28 11.22
CA ILE A 273 -5.64 -10.29 11.99
C ILE A 273 -7.00 -10.87 12.39
N VAL A 274 -7.18 -11.08 13.70
CA VAL A 274 -8.42 -11.60 14.29
C VAL A 274 -8.96 -10.57 15.27
N PHE A 275 -10.19 -10.09 15.05
CA PHE A 275 -10.83 -9.14 15.96
C PHE A 275 -11.31 -9.83 17.22
N LEU A 276 -11.14 -9.15 18.34
CA LEU A 276 -11.77 -9.53 19.59
C LEU A 276 -13.18 -8.93 19.58
N GLU A 277 -14.19 -9.78 19.80
CA GLU A 277 -15.52 -9.27 20.10
C GLU A 277 -15.42 -8.44 21.38
N ALA A 278 -16.08 -7.28 21.41
CA ALA A 278 -16.29 -6.62 22.68
C ALA A 278 -17.20 -7.55 23.47
N ASP A 279 -16.77 -7.98 24.66
CA ASP A 279 -17.71 -8.52 25.63
C ASP A 279 -18.84 -7.49 25.74
N ASP A 280 -20.03 -7.83 25.27
CA ASP A 280 -21.23 -7.08 25.59
C ASP A 280 -21.35 -7.22 27.11
N GLU A 281 -20.81 -6.25 27.86
CA GLU A 281 -21.07 -6.13 29.29
C GLU A 281 -22.60 -5.98 29.45
N GLU A 282 -23.27 -7.09 29.80
CA GLU A 282 -24.64 -7.13 30.33
C GLU A 282 -24.77 -6.32 31.63
#